data_AF-A0A1G3QWA3-F1
#
_entry.id   AF-A0A1G3QWA3-F1
#
_cell.length_a   1.000
_cell.length_b   1.000
_cell.length_c   1.000
_cell.angle_alpha   90.00
_cell.angle_beta   90.00
_cell.angle_gamma   90.00
#
_symmetry.space_group_name_H-M   'P 1'
#
loop_
_entity.id
_entity.type
_entity.pdbx_description
1 polymer ?
#
loop_
_entity_poly.entity_id
_entity_poly.type
_entity_poly.pdbx_seq_one_letter_code
_entity_poly.pdbx_strand_id
1 'polypeptide(L)'
;MHGAVSDALKNAKKVEARLSLDHLSRLAAATGIPLVLHGGSGVRQADVLIAMKKGIAKINVGTEIRQAYEKGLAEGGEDRAVEATYGRTASLLRDYFGIAGIAKEILA
;
A
#
# COMPACT_ATOMS: atom_id res chain seq x y z
N MET A 1 2.40 -7.33 -20.39
CA MET A 1 3.11 -8.62 -20.23
C MET A 1 4.04 -8.50 -19.03
N HIS A 2 3.59 -8.84 -17.83
CA HIS A 2 4.47 -8.85 -16.65
C HIS A 2 5.32 -10.13 -16.67
N GLY A 3 6.60 -9.98 -17.00
CA GLY A 3 7.56 -11.08 -17.01
C GLY A 3 7.73 -11.67 -15.61
N ALA A 4 7.85 -12.99 -15.55
CA ALA A 4 8.05 -13.77 -14.34
C ALA A 4 9.29 -13.26 -13.58
N VAL A 5 9.07 -12.47 -12.54
CA VAL A 5 10.13 -12.12 -11.59
C VAL A 5 10.38 -13.37 -10.75
N SER A 6 11.54 -13.98 -10.97
CA SER A 6 12.08 -15.12 -10.24
C SER A 6 11.81 -15.01 -8.73
N ASP A 7 11.29 -16.10 -8.15
CA ASP A 7 10.95 -16.23 -6.73
C ASP A 7 12.09 -15.80 -5.77
N ALA A 8 13.34 -15.79 -6.26
CA ALA A 8 14.53 -15.37 -5.51
C ALA A 8 14.54 -13.86 -5.14
N LEU A 9 13.79 -13.00 -5.83
CA LEU A 9 13.74 -11.56 -5.53
C LEU A 9 12.61 -11.16 -4.57
N LYS A 10 11.73 -12.08 -4.18
CA LYS A 10 10.59 -11.79 -3.29
C LYS A 10 11.02 -11.36 -1.89
N ASN A 11 12.22 -11.76 -1.45
CA ASN A 11 12.73 -11.56 -0.08
C ASN A 11 13.91 -10.57 0.03
N ALA A 12 14.36 -9.98 -1.08
CA ALA A 12 15.41 -8.97 -1.04
C ALA A 12 14.82 -7.61 -0.60
N LYS A 13 15.50 -6.91 0.32
CA LYS A 13 15.12 -5.56 0.75
C LYS A 13 15.22 -4.62 -0.46
N LYS A 14 14.09 -4.37 -1.14
CA LYS A 14 14.02 -3.46 -2.29
C LYS A 14 14.56 -2.09 -1.86
N VAL A 15 15.42 -1.50 -2.70
CA VAL A 15 15.76 -0.07 -2.59
C VAL A 15 14.45 0.71 -2.50
N GLU A 16 14.31 1.54 -1.47
CA GLU A 16 13.07 2.31 -1.28
C GLU A 16 12.83 3.19 -2.51
N ALA A 17 11.76 2.88 -3.24
CA ALA A 17 11.31 3.67 -4.35
C ALA A 17 10.84 5.03 -3.84
N ARG A 18 11.25 6.10 -4.51
CA ARG A 18 10.77 7.45 -4.25
C ARG A 18 9.64 7.77 -5.20
N LEU A 19 8.57 8.38 -4.69
CA LEU A 19 7.50 8.88 -5.53
C LEU A 19 7.86 10.27 -6.05
N SER A 20 7.67 10.53 -7.34
CA SER A 20 7.80 11.89 -7.88
C SER A 20 6.58 12.72 -7.51
N LEU A 21 6.67 13.42 -6.38
CA LEU A 21 5.58 14.24 -5.84
C LEU A 21 5.28 15.48 -6.70
N ASP A 22 6.29 16.03 -7.37
CA ASP A 22 6.10 17.12 -8.34
C ASP A 22 5.26 16.64 -9.53
N HIS A 23 5.62 15.49 -10.09
CA HIS A 23 4.88 14.93 -11.22
C HIS A 23 3.44 14.59 -10.84
N LEU A 24 3.23 14.04 -9.64
CA LEU A 24 1.90 13.80 -9.09
C LEU A 24 1.07 15.10 -9.03
N SER A 25 1.64 16.19 -8.52
CA SER A 25 0.94 17.48 -8.46
C SER A 25 0.58 18.01 -9.85
N ARG A 26 1.46 17.84 -10.84
CA ARG A 26 1.16 18.20 -12.25
C ARG A 26 0.04 17.36 -12.83
N LEU A 27 0.03 16.05 -12.59
CA LEU A 27 -1.06 15.16 -13.04
C LEU A 27 -2.39 15.53 -12.38
N ALA A 28 -2.40 15.79 -11.07
CA ALA A 28 -3.60 16.19 -10.36
C ALA A 28 -4.18 17.50 -10.92
N ALA A 29 -3.34 18.50 -11.14
CA ALA A 29 -3.75 19.78 -11.72
C ALA A 29 -4.26 19.66 -13.17
N ALA A 30 -3.60 18.84 -13.98
CA ALA A 30 -3.97 18.67 -15.38
C ALA A 30 -5.27 17.88 -15.58
N THR A 31 -5.55 16.92 -14.70
CA THR A 31 -6.68 16.02 -14.85
C THR A 31 -7.92 16.48 -14.08
N GLY A 32 -7.75 17.16 -12.95
CA GLY A 32 -8.86 17.63 -12.10
C GLY A 32 -9.71 16.50 -11.51
N ILE A 33 -9.24 15.25 -11.57
CA ILE A 33 -9.96 14.07 -11.07
C ILE A 33 -9.14 13.32 -10.01
N PRO A 34 -9.78 12.49 -9.17
CA PRO A 34 -9.08 11.69 -8.17
C PRO A 34 -8.09 10.69 -8.80
N LEU A 35 -6.88 10.59 -8.26
CA LEU A 35 -5.83 9.71 -8.78
C LEU A 35 -5.70 8.42 -7.95
N VAL A 36 -5.18 7.38 -8.61
CA VAL A 36 -4.99 6.04 -8.01
C VAL A 36 -3.51 5.70 -7.94
N LEU A 37 -3.05 5.24 -6.78
CA LEU A 37 -1.71 4.67 -6.59
C LEU A 37 -1.81 3.13 -6.63
N HIS A 38 -1.29 2.51 -7.70
CA HIS A 38 -1.43 1.06 -7.92
C HIS A 38 -0.53 0.18 -7.03
N GLY A 39 0.32 0.76 -6.19
CA GLY A 39 1.12 0.01 -5.22
C GLY A 39 2.00 0.94 -4.39
N GLY A 40 2.07 0.67 -3.08
CA GLY A 40 2.93 1.38 -2.13
C GLY A 40 4.03 0.54 -1.51
N SER A 41 4.04 -0.79 -1.74
CA SER A 41 5.04 -1.69 -1.16
C SER A 41 6.44 -1.37 -1.67
N GLY A 42 7.33 -0.99 -0.77
CA GLY A 42 8.69 -0.55 -1.08
C GLY A 42 8.81 0.92 -1.49
N VAL A 43 7.71 1.70 -1.45
CA VAL A 43 7.75 3.16 -1.52
C VAL A 43 7.90 3.69 -0.09
N ARG A 44 8.65 4.78 0.09
CA ARG A 44 8.76 5.42 1.41
C ARG A 44 7.39 5.82 1.92
N GLN A 45 7.06 5.42 3.15
CA GLN A 45 5.77 5.75 3.79
C GLN A 45 5.51 7.26 3.75
N ALA A 46 6.51 8.08 4.05
CA ALA A 46 6.39 9.54 4.01
C ALA A 46 5.94 10.05 2.63
N ASP A 47 6.47 9.49 1.55
CA ASP A 47 6.08 9.88 0.18
C ASP A 47 4.63 9.46 -0.10
N VAL A 48 4.20 8.28 0.36
CA VAL A 48 2.80 7.82 0.24
C VAL A 48 1.84 8.74 0.99
N LEU A 49 2.17 9.13 2.23
CA LEU A 49 1.34 10.03 3.03
C LEU A 49 1.26 11.43 2.42
N ILE A 50 2.34 11.94 1.82
CA ILE A 50 2.33 13.21 1.09
C ILE A 50 1.51 13.07 -0.21
N ALA A 51 1.58 11.92 -0.89
CA ALA A 51 0.83 11.66 -2.10
C ALA A 51 -0.70 11.71 -1.88
N MET A 52 -1.16 11.18 -0.75
CA MET A 52 -2.58 11.27 -0.34
C MET A 52 -3.05 12.73 -0.27
N LYS A 53 -2.22 13.63 0.26
CA LYS A 53 -2.50 15.07 0.33
C LYS A 53 -2.41 15.79 -1.03
N LYS A 54 -1.86 15.13 -2.06
CA LYS A 54 -1.58 15.71 -3.39
C LYS A 54 -2.50 15.18 -4.49
N GLY A 55 -3.57 14.48 -4.14
CA GLY A 55 -4.60 14.05 -5.09
C GLY A 55 -4.71 12.53 -5.28
N ILE A 56 -3.90 11.72 -4.59
CA ILE A 56 -4.17 10.28 -4.50
C ILE A 56 -5.38 10.05 -3.59
N ALA A 57 -6.49 9.61 -4.19
CA ALA A 57 -7.72 9.28 -3.46
C ALA A 57 -7.93 7.77 -3.27
N LYS A 58 -7.22 6.94 -4.05
CA LYS A 58 -7.29 5.49 -3.93
C LYS A 58 -5.90 4.87 -3.94
N ILE A 59 -5.66 3.97 -2.99
CA ILE A 59 -4.43 3.18 -2.92
C ILE A 59 -4.80 1.70 -3.08
N ASN A 60 -4.07 0.99 -3.93
CA ASN A 60 -4.18 -0.46 -4.06
C ASN A 60 -3.12 -1.13 -3.19
N VAL A 61 -3.55 -2.04 -2.32
CA VAL A 61 -2.69 -2.86 -1.47
C VAL A 61 -2.99 -4.33 -1.74
N GLY A 62 -1.98 -5.09 -2.16
CA GLY A 62 -2.13 -6.51 -2.48
C GLY A 62 -1.02 -7.36 -1.88
N THR A 63 0.23 -7.08 -2.24
CA THR A 63 1.39 -7.91 -1.87
C THR A 63 1.53 -8.11 -0.36
N GLU A 64 1.42 -7.05 0.44
CA GLU A 64 1.55 -7.09 1.90
C GLU A 64 0.52 -8.01 2.57
N ILE A 65 -0.74 -7.92 2.12
CA ILE A 65 -1.85 -8.70 2.66
C ILE A 65 -1.73 -10.15 2.23
N ARG A 66 -1.41 -10.40 0.95
CA ARG A 66 -1.19 -11.75 0.39
C ARG A 66 -0.03 -12.46 1.10
N GLN A 67 1.10 -11.78 1.31
CA GLN A 67 2.26 -12.36 2.00
C GLN A 67 1.95 -12.69 3.46
N ALA A 68 1.15 -11.87 4.16
CA ALA A 68 0.71 -12.18 5.51
C ALA A 68 -0.18 -13.44 5.54
N TYR A 69 -1.11 -13.58 4.59
CA TYR A 69 -1.94 -14.77 4.44
C TYR A 69 -1.08 -16.02 4.14
N GLU A 70 -0.21 -15.97 3.13
CA GLU A 70 0.65 -17.10 2.73
C GLU A 70 1.54 -17.57 3.89
N LYS A 71 2.08 -16.64 4.68
CA LYS A 71 2.87 -16.95 5.87
C LYS A 71 2.02 -17.62 6.96
N GLY A 72 0.86 -17.05 7.28
CA GLY A 72 -0.04 -17.65 8.29
C GLY A 72 -0.49 -19.05 7.90
N LEU A 73 -0.79 -19.27 6.62
CA LEU A 73 -1.18 -20.58 6.08
C LEU A 73 -0.06 -21.62 6.27
N ALA A 74 1.19 -21.25 5.97
CA ALA A 74 2.35 -22.14 6.14
C ALA A 74 2.67 -22.45 7.61
N GLU A 75 2.37 -21.52 8.53
CA GLU A 75 2.69 -21.65 9.96
C GLU A 75 1.63 -22.39 10.77
N GLY A 76 0.35 -22.33 10.37
CA GLY A 76 -0.74 -22.82 11.21
C GLY A 76 -2.07 -23.09 10.51
N GLY A 77 -2.08 -23.23 9.19
CA GLY A 77 -3.30 -23.52 8.43
C GLY A 77 -4.23 -22.31 8.25
N GLU A 78 -5.47 -22.57 7.87
CA GLU A 78 -6.41 -21.55 7.40
C GLU A 78 -6.78 -20.52 8.48
N ASP A 79 -7.03 -20.96 9.72
CA ASP A 79 -7.37 -20.07 10.84
C ASP A 79 -6.27 -19.03 11.08
N ARG A 80 -5.01 -19.49 11.09
CA ARG A 80 -3.83 -18.64 11.24
C ARG A 80 -3.68 -17.66 10.06
N ALA A 81 -4.00 -18.09 8.84
CA ALA A 81 -3.93 -17.26 7.64
C ALA A 81 -4.97 -16.12 7.67
N VAL A 82 -6.19 -16.41 8.13
CA VAL A 82 -7.25 -15.41 8.31
C VAL A 82 -6.86 -14.40 9.39
N GLU A 83 -6.37 -14.86 10.53
CA GLU A 83 -5.89 -13.98 11.62
C GLU A 83 -4.76 -13.06 11.14
N ALA A 84 -3.77 -13.60 10.43
CA ALA A 84 -2.66 -12.83 9.87
C ALA A 84 -3.12 -11.77 8.86
N THR A 85 -4.09 -12.11 8.02
CA THR A 85 -4.69 -11.21 7.03
C THR A 85 -5.41 -10.04 7.71
N TYR A 86 -6.23 -10.35 8.70
CA TYR A 86 -6.94 -9.35 9.49
C TYR A 86 -5.95 -8.43 10.20
N GLY A 87 -4.98 -9.01 10.92
CA GLY A 87 -3.96 -8.26 11.65
C GLY A 87 -3.15 -7.33 10.75
N ARG A 88 -2.70 -7.82 9.59
CA ARG A 88 -1.95 -6.99 8.64
C ARG A 88 -2.80 -5.87 8.07
N THR A 89 -4.03 -6.15 7.67
CA THR A 89 -4.96 -5.14 7.13
C THR A 89 -5.24 -4.05 8.15
N ALA A 90 -5.54 -4.44 9.40
CA ALA A 90 -5.82 -3.50 10.47
C ALA A 90 -4.59 -2.64 10.83
N SER A 91 -3.40 -3.22 10.85
CA SER A 91 -2.14 -2.49 11.05
C SER A 91 -1.85 -1.52 9.91
N LEU A 92 -2.14 -1.87 8.65
CA LEU A 92 -1.99 -0.95 7.53
C LEU A 92 -2.90 0.28 7.71
N LEU A 93 -4.16 0.08 8.10
CA LEU A 93 -5.10 1.18 8.30
C LEU A 93 -4.72 2.07 9.50
N ARG A 94 -4.34 1.47 10.63
CA ARG A 94 -4.02 2.19 11.88
C ARG A 94 -2.62 2.79 11.88
N ASP A 95 -1.62 1.98 11.55
CA ASP A 95 -0.21 2.30 11.83
C ASP A 95 0.51 2.85 10.59
N TYR A 96 0.23 2.27 9.42
CA TYR A 96 0.89 2.70 8.17
C TYR A 96 0.24 3.94 7.56
N PHE A 97 -1.08 3.90 7.35
CA PHE A 97 -1.81 5.02 6.77
C PHE A 97 -2.26 6.04 7.81
N GLY A 98 -2.37 5.66 9.09
CA GLY A 98 -2.80 6.57 10.15
C GLY A 98 -4.25 7.05 9.97
N ILE A 99 -5.11 6.25 9.31
CA ILE A 99 -6.45 6.68 8.91
C ILE A 99 -7.58 6.19 9.82
N ALA A 100 -7.23 5.53 10.93
CA ALA A 100 -8.23 5.05 11.88
C ALA A 100 -8.90 6.22 12.62
N GLY A 101 -10.23 6.25 12.61
CA GLY A 101 -11.02 7.26 13.32
C GLY A 101 -11.16 8.60 12.59
N ILE A 102 -10.40 8.85 11.52
CA ILE A 102 -10.38 10.16 10.83
C ILE A 102 -11.23 10.20 9.54
N ALA A 103 -12.17 9.27 9.37
CA ALA A 103 -12.97 9.19 8.14
C ALA A 103 -13.71 10.49 7.82
N LYS A 104 -14.20 11.21 8.85
CA LYS A 104 -14.86 12.51 8.70
C LYS A 104 -13.90 13.61 8.22
N GLU A 105 -12.64 13.54 8.58
CA GLU A 105 -11.62 14.52 8.18
C GLU A 105 -11.13 14.30 6.74
N ILE A 106 -11.21 13.05 6.25
CA ILE A 106 -10.86 12.69 4.87
C ILE A 106 -11.99 13.05 3.88
N LEU A 107 -13.24 13.00 4.33
CA LEU A 107 -14.44 13.22 3.51
C LEU A 107 -15.01 14.64 3.56
N ALA A 108 -14.47 15.50 4.43
CA ALA A 108 -14.84 16.91 4.53
C ALA A 108 -14.10 17.76 3.50
#